data_AF-A0A6N0WZV7-F1
#
_entry.id   AF-A0A6N0WZV7-F1
#
_cell.length_a   1.000
_cell.length_b   1.000
_cell.length_c   1.000
_cell.angle_alpha   90.00
_cell.angle_beta   90.00
_cell.angle_gamma   90.00
#
_symmetry.space_group_name_H-M   'P 1'
#
loop_
_entity.id
_entity.type
_entity.pdbx_description
1 polymer ?
#
loop_
_entity_poly.entity_id
_entity_poly.type
_entity_poly.pdbx_seq_one_letter_code
_entity_poly.pdbx_strand_id
1 'polypeptide(L)'
;MTLSIGKNPAREGVKLEDEEYVKVGTEVGFDAKKIVKMWNAVARLALHARLPKDKDDHIPDYGDKDEIRVKVLEVVAELERLAKGTMTFSGIGMEVSFDCSCGTTNKRREKLLREKQHIHCINPDCKNTWMVTRDGDEFAFESVTANIDCDNCGATNLIPWRFFWEMKYDQHGTFSCHTCRHKNVVAWRLALARKNPPMDGESEN
;
A
#
# COMPACT_ATOMS: atom_id res chain seq x y z
N MET A 1 -23.68 2.87 17.18
CA MET A 1 -24.71 1.93 16.70
C MET A 1 -23.99 0.65 16.33
N THR A 2 -24.28 -0.46 17.01
CA THR A 2 -23.59 -1.74 16.78
C THR A 2 -24.48 -2.59 15.88
N LEU A 3 -24.01 -2.88 14.67
CA LEU A 3 -24.64 -3.81 13.75
C LEU A 3 -24.15 -5.23 14.06
N SER A 4 -24.90 -6.26 13.71
CA SER A 4 -24.42 -7.65 13.79
C SER A 4 -24.71 -8.32 12.45
N ILE A 5 -23.72 -9.00 11.89
CA ILE A 5 -23.81 -9.71 10.60
C ILE A 5 -23.57 -11.19 10.86
N GLY A 6 -24.42 -12.07 10.34
CA GLY A 6 -24.24 -13.52 10.42
C GLY A 6 -22.95 -13.94 9.72
N LYS A 7 -22.17 -14.86 10.31
CA LYS A 7 -20.93 -15.36 9.70
C LYS A 7 -21.16 -16.09 8.38
N ASN A 8 -22.36 -16.58 8.16
CA ASN A 8 -22.74 -17.33 6.97
C ASN A 8 -23.84 -16.57 6.21
N PRO A 9 -23.86 -16.66 4.87
CA PRO A 9 -25.02 -16.20 4.11
C PRO A 9 -26.25 -17.01 4.52
N ALA A 10 -27.41 -16.36 4.58
CA ALA A 10 -28.66 -16.98 5.01
C ALA A 10 -28.92 -18.26 4.19
N ARG A 11 -29.06 -19.40 4.88
CA ARG A 11 -29.37 -20.70 4.28
C ARG A 11 -30.83 -21.05 4.53
N GLU A 12 -31.50 -21.58 3.51
CA GLU A 12 -32.89 -22.01 3.59
C GLU A 12 -33.06 -23.07 4.70
N GLY A 13 -33.95 -22.81 5.67
CA GLY A 13 -34.24 -23.72 6.78
C GLY A 13 -33.43 -23.51 8.07
N VAL A 14 -32.46 -22.59 8.10
CA VAL A 14 -31.72 -22.24 9.34
C VAL A 14 -32.44 -21.11 10.06
N LYS A 15 -32.77 -21.31 11.34
CA LYS A 15 -33.35 -20.24 12.16
C LYS A 15 -32.26 -19.22 12.49
N LEU A 16 -32.60 -17.94 12.37
CA LEU A 16 -31.71 -16.83 12.70
C LEU A 16 -31.09 -16.95 14.10
N GLU A 17 -31.83 -17.50 15.06
CA GLU A 17 -31.38 -17.72 16.44
C GLU A 17 -30.19 -18.70 16.58
N ASP A 18 -30.00 -19.58 15.58
CA ASP A 18 -28.94 -20.58 15.56
C ASP A 18 -27.69 -20.11 14.78
N GLU A 19 -27.70 -18.88 14.24
CA GLU A 19 -26.57 -18.31 13.52
C GLU A 19 -25.55 -17.65 14.45
N GLU A 20 -24.26 -17.85 14.14
CA GLU A 20 -23.18 -17.15 14.82
C GLU A 20 -23.05 -15.73 14.24
N TYR A 21 -23.42 -14.73 15.04
CA TYR A 21 -23.33 -13.32 14.64
C TYR A 21 -22.01 -12.68 15.04
N VAL A 22 -21.41 -11.93 14.13
CA VAL A 22 -20.28 -11.03 14.42
C VAL A 22 -20.81 -9.63 14.63
N LYS A 23 -20.48 -9.02 15.77
CA LYS A 23 -20.76 -7.61 16.02
C LYS A 23 -19.86 -6.75 15.11
N VAL A 24 -20.48 -5.93 14.29
CA VAL A 24 -19.85 -4.95 13.39
C VAL A 24 -20.14 -3.56 13.95
N GLY A 25 -19.13 -2.71 14.08
CA GLY A 25 -19.28 -1.37 14.67
C GLY A 25 -18.63 -1.17 16.04
N THR A 26 -17.92 -2.17 16.58
CA THR A 26 -16.91 -1.97 17.63
C THR A 26 -15.57 -1.58 16.99
N GLU A 27 -15.58 -0.55 16.15
CA GLU A 27 -14.40 -0.09 15.44
C GLU A 27 -13.43 0.51 16.44
N VAL A 28 -12.40 -0.25 16.77
CA VAL A 28 -11.28 0.25 17.57
C VAL A 28 -10.48 1.16 16.64
N GLY A 29 -10.74 2.46 16.69
CA GLY A 29 -10.06 3.45 15.85
C GLY A 29 -8.54 3.30 15.91
N PHE A 30 -7.92 3.14 14.73
CA PHE A 30 -6.48 3.15 14.56
C PHE A 30 -5.98 4.59 14.40
N ASP A 31 -5.14 5.05 15.34
CA ASP A 31 -4.48 6.34 15.27
C ASP A 31 -2.99 6.14 14.93
N ALA A 32 -2.64 6.37 13.67
CA ALA A 32 -1.26 6.28 13.19
C ALA A 32 -0.30 7.19 13.97
N LYS A 33 -0.76 8.39 14.39
CA LYS A 33 0.07 9.32 15.17
C LYS A 33 0.36 8.77 16.56
N LYS A 34 -0.62 8.09 17.18
CA LYS A 34 -0.46 7.43 18.47
C LYS A 34 0.57 6.30 18.40
N ILE A 35 0.52 5.48 17.34
CA ILE A 35 1.52 4.41 17.11
C ILE A 35 2.93 4.99 16.90
N VAL A 36 3.07 6.03 16.07
CA VAL A 36 4.36 6.71 15.88
C VAL A 36 4.88 7.30 17.19
N LYS A 37 4.01 7.89 18.01
CA LYS A 37 4.38 8.43 19.33
C LYS A 37 4.85 7.32 20.27
N MET A 38 4.18 6.17 20.28
CA MET A 38 4.55 4.99 21.07
C MET A 38 5.89 4.40 20.62
N TRP A 39 6.10 4.24 19.32
CA TRP A 39 7.39 3.81 18.74
C TRP A 39 8.53 4.72 19.20
N ASN A 40 8.38 6.03 19.04
CA ASN A 40 9.40 7.00 19.43
C ASN A 40 9.65 6.99 20.95
N ALA A 41 8.62 6.77 21.77
CA ALA A 41 8.76 6.69 23.22
C ALA A 41 9.56 5.45 23.65
N VAL A 42 9.24 4.28 23.10
CA VAL A 42 10.00 3.04 23.37
C VAL A 42 11.43 3.16 22.86
N ALA A 43 11.62 3.72 21.65
CA ALA A 43 12.94 3.86 21.07
C ALA A 43 13.85 4.75 21.91
N ARG A 44 13.33 5.86 22.45
CA ARG A 44 14.08 6.75 23.35
C ARG A 44 14.44 6.12 24.70
N LEU A 45 13.62 5.22 25.22
CA LEU A 45 13.84 4.60 26.52
C LEU A 45 14.74 3.36 26.44
N ALA A 46 14.58 2.55 25.38
CA ALA A 46 15.16 1.21 25.32
C ALA A 46 16.13 0.97 24.16
N LEU A 47 16.04 1.73 23.06
CA LEU A 47 16.76 1.41 21.81
C LEU A 47 17.88 2.40 21.47
N HIS A 48 17.81 3.62 21.99
CA HIS A 48 18.85 4.63 21.77
C HIS A 48 19.66 4.81 23.05
N ALA A 49 20.97 4.53 22.96
CA ALA A 49 21.91 4.93 23.99
C ALA A 49 21.84 6.46 24.17
N ARG A 50 21.78 6.92 25.41
CA ARG A 50 21.72 8.35 25.72
C ARG A 50 23.05 8.97 25.28
N LEU A 51 23.00 9.95 24.38
CA LEU A 51 24.17 10.73 24.02
C LEU A 51 24.58 11.58 25.23
N PRO A 52 25.78 11.38 25.82
CA PRO A 52 26.27 12.21 26.91
C PRO A 52 26.41 13.65 26.43
N LYS A 53 26.05 14.61 27.28
CA LYS A 53 26.17 16.04 26.98
C LYS A 53 27.49 16.61 27.48
N ASP A 54 28.04 16.03 28.54
CA ASP A 54 29.29 16.43 29.15
C ASP A 54 30.24 15.24 29.33
N LYS A 55 31.53 15.51 29.50
CA LYS A 55 32.57 14.48 29.69
C LYS A 55 32.40 13.63 30.95
N ASP A 56 31.63 14.15 31.92
CA ASP A 56 31.39 13.54 33.23
C ASP A 56 30.01 12.86 33.31
N ASP A 57 29.24 12.81 32.20
CA ASP A 57 27.95 12.12 32.16
C ASP A 57 28.14 10.60 32.24
N HIS A 58 27.56 9.99 33.27
CA HIS A 58 27.50 8.53 33.37
C HIS A 58 26.50 7.98 32.33
N ILE A 59 26.99 7.11 31.44
CA ILE A 59 26.16 6.40 30.46
C ILE A 59 25.83 5.02 31.03
N PRO A 60 24.59 4.77 31.48
CA PRO A 60 24.20 3.43 31.89
C PRO A 60 24.09 2.50 30.67
N ASP A 61 24.46 1.23 30.85
CA ASP A 61 24.42 0.20 29.78
C ASP A 61 23.02 -0.01 29.20
N TYR A 62 21.99 0.26 30.00
CA TYR A 62 20.58 0.17 29.63
C TYR A 62 19.79 1.35 30.21
N GLY A 63 18.69 1.71 29.56
CA GLY A 63 17.72 2.65 30.12
C GLY A 63 17.04 2.10 31.38
N ASP A 64 16.28 2.95 32.06
CA ASP A 64 15.56 2.57 33.28
C ASP A 64 14.60 1.41 33.01
N LYS A 65 14.87 0.26 33.65
CA LYS A 65 14.14 -0.99 33.46
C LYS A 65 12.66 -0.85 33.81
N ASP A 66 12.33 -0.08 34.85
CA ASP A 66 10.96 0.10 35.30
C ASP A 66 10.20 1.02 34.34
N GLU A 67 10.82 2.10 33.87
CA GLU A 67 10.23 2.97 32.84
C GLU A 67 10.02 2.25 31.51
N ILE A 68 10.99 1.45 31.08
CA ILE A 68 10.88 0.62 29.86
C ILE A 68 9.72 -0.36 30.01
N ARG A 69 9.62 -1.06 31.15
CA ARG A 69 8.55 -2.02 31.39
C ARG A 69 7.17 -1.36 31.34
N VAL A 70 7.00 -0.22 31.99
CA VAL A 70 5.74 0.54 31.96
C VAL A 70 5.38 0.91 30.52
N LYS A 71 6.34 1.41 29.73
CA LYS A 71 6.08 1.80 28.35
C LYS A 71 5.74 0.62 27.44
N VAL A 72 6.45 -0.51 27.58
CA VAL A 72 6.18 -1.73 26.81
C VAL A 72 4.78 -2.25 27.12
N LEU A 73 4.36 -2.27 28.38
CA LEU A 73 3.00 -2.69 28.77
C LEU A 73 1.92 -1.76 28.18
N GLU A 74 2.16 -0.45 28.14
CA GLU A 74 1.27 0.51 27.49
C GLU A 74 1.11 0.22 25.98
N VAL A 75 2.21 -0.10 25.31
CA VAL A 75 2.19 -0.45 23.87
C VAL A 75 1.47 -1.78 23.64
N VAL A 76 1.77 -2.81 24.44
CA VAL A 76 1.13 -4.12 24.34
C VAL A 76 -0.38 -3.99 24.55
N ALA A 77 -0.82 -3.25 25.57
CA ALA A 77 -2.23 -3.01 25.82
C ALA A 77 -2.92 -2.31 24.63
N GLU A 78 -2.25 -1.36 23.98
CA GLU A 78 -2.79 -0.70 22.78
C GLU A 78 -2.85 -1.63 21.57
N LEU A 79 -1.82 -2.47 21.36
CA LEU A 79 -1.81 -3.46 20.28
C LEU A 79 -2.87 -4.53 20.49
N GLU A 80 -3.07 -5.01 21.71
CA GLU A 80 -4.15 -5.93 22.07
C GLU A 80 -5.52 -5.28 21.89
N ARG A 81 -5.67 -4.01 22.25
CA ARG A 81 -6.89 -3.23 21.99
C ARG A 81 -7.19 -3.20 20.48
N LEU A 82 -6.20 -2.90 19.66
CA LEU A 82 -6.31 -2.88 18.20
C LEU A 82 -6.60 -4.27 17.60
N ALA A 83 -5.96 -5.31 18.13
CA ALA A 83 -6.17 -6.70 17.69
C ALA A 83 -7.57 -7.23 18.02
N LYS A 84 -8.20 -6.73 19.09
CA LYS A 84 -9.59 -7.05 19.46
C LYS A 84 -10.64 -6.32 18.61
N GLY A 85 -10.25 -5.28 17.87
CA GLY A 85 -11.11 -4.60 16.92
C GLY A 85 -11.14 -5.32 15.58
N THR A 86 -12.30 -5.39 14.93
CA THR A 86 -12.33 -5.54 13.47
C THR A 86 -11.65 -4.30 12.89
N MET A 87 -10.40 -4.44 12.45
CA MET A 87 -9.62 -3.37 11.81
C MET A 87 -10.28 -2.95 10.49
N THR A 88 -11.33 -2.16 10.56
CA THR A 88 -11.79 -1.35 9.44
C THR A 88 -10.87 -0.13 9.37
N PHE A 89 -9.87 -0.19 8.48
CA PHE A 89 -9.15 1.01 8.01
C PHE A 89 -10.09 2.05 7.36
N SER A 90 -11.36 1.70 7.18
CA SER A 90 -12.43 2.48 6.58
C SER A 90 -13.23 3.22 7.65
N GLY A 91 -12.73 4.38 8.07
CA GLY A 91 -13.59 5.39 8.68
C GLY A 91 -14.78 5.67 7.76
N ILE A 92 -15.96 5.82 8.38
CA ILE A 92 -17.26 5.99 7.74
C ILE A 92 -17.20 7.08 6.64
N GLY A 93 -17.50 6.70 5.40
CA GLY A 93 -17.52 7.58 4.24
C GLY A 93 -17.80 6.81 2.94
N MET A 94 -18.12 7.51 1.85
CA MET A 94 -18.28 6.88 0.54
C MET A 94 -16.95 6.25 0.09
N GLU A 95 -17.04 4.99 -0.33
CA GLU A 95 -15.92 4.21 -0.81
C GLU A 95 -16.10 3.90 -2.29
N VAL A 96 -14.99 4.02 -3.03
CA VAL A 96 -14.89 3.54 -4.40
C VAL A 96 -14.11 2.22 -4.36
N SER A 97 -14.63 1.22 -5.05
CA SER A 97 -14.01 -0.10 -5.16
C SER A 97 -13.69 -0.41 -6.62
N PHE A 98 -12.54 -1.03 -6.87
CA PHE A 98 -12.18 -1.52 -8.20
C PHE A 98 -11.37 -2.81 -8.10
N ASP A 99 -11.50 -3.67 -9.11
CA ASP A 99 -10.77 -4.92 -9.17
C ASP A 99 -9.42 -4.74 -9.87
N CYS A 100 -8.35 -5.19 -9.19
CA CYS A 100 -7.04 -5.25 -9.81
C CYS A 100 -6.95 -6.48 -10.73
N SER A 101 -6.10 -6.43 -11.75
CA SER A 101 -5.85 -7.58 -12.64
C SER A 101 -5.24 -8.81 -11.94
N CYS A 102 -4.78 -8.68 -10.69
CA CYS A 102 -4.40 -9.82 -9.85
C CYS A 102 -5.58 -10.51 -9.14
N GLY A 103 -6.82 -10.03 -9.34
CA GLY A 103 -8.03 -10.52 -8.69
C GLY A 103 -8.32 -9.91 -7.31
N THR A 104 -7.46 -9.01 -6.82
CA THR A 104 -7.68 -8.33 -5.53
C THR A 104 -8.55 -7.07 -5.71
N THR A 105 -9.67 -6.99 -4.99
CA THR A 105 -10.50 -5.77 -4.92
C THR A 105 -9.84 -4.70 -4.04
N ASN A 106 -9.65 -3.51 -4.60
CA ASN A 106 -9.09 -2.35 -3.91
C ASN A 106 -10.22 -1.43 -3.49
N LYS A 107 -10.29 -1.11 -2.20
CA LYS A 107 -11.23 -0.13 -1.65
C LYS A 107 -10.51 1.15 -1.27
N ARG A 108 -11.05 2.30 -1.67
CA ARG A 108 -10.48 3.62 -1.37
C ARG A 108 -11.59 4.59 -0.98
N ARG A 109 -11.28 5.49 -0.05
CA ARG A 109 -12.22 6.55 0.33
C ARG A 109 -12.25 7.62 -0.76
N GLU A 110 -13.43 7.92 -1.25
CA GLU A 110 -13.64 8.89 -2.33
C GLU A 110 -13.02 10.25 -1.99
N LYS A 111 -13.24 10.74 -0.76
CA LYS A 111 -12.71 12.03 -0.27
C LYS A 111 -11.18 12.14 -0.25
N LEU A 112 -10.46 11.02 -0.34
CA LEU A 112 -9.00 10.99 -0.34
C LEU A 112 -8.41 10.80 -1.74
N LEU A 113 -9.25 10.54 -2.74
CA LEU A 113 -8.83 10.39 -4.14
C LEU A 113 -8.62 11.76 -4.77
N ARG A 114 -7.51 11.91 -5.48
CA ARG A 114 -7.20 13.08 -6.30
C ARG A 114 -6.95 12.64 -7.73
N GLU A 115 -7.35 13.45 -8.69
CA GLU A 115 -7.04 13.20 -10.10
C GLU A 115 -5.52 13.09 -10.30
N LYS A 116 -5.09 12.15 -11.16
CA LYS A 116 -3.69 11.80 -11.44
C LYS A 116 -2.92 11.20 -10.25
N GLN A 117 -3.59 10.90 -9.14
CA GLN A 117 -2.95 10.20 -8.02
C GLN A 117 -2.62 8.76 -8.41
N HIS A 118 -1.41 8.30 -8.08
CA HIS A 118 -1.05 6.90 -8.19
C HIS A 118 -1.47 6.12 -6.95
N ILE A 119 -2.08 4.96 -7.18
CA ILE A 119 -2.55 4.03 -6.16
C ILE A 119 -2.00 2.65 -6.46
N HIS A 120 -1.35 2.06 -5.48
CA HIS A 120 -0.87 0.68 -5.59
C HIS A 120 -1.97 -0.31 -5.21
N CYS A 121 -1.91 -1.51 -5.80
CA CYS A 121 -2.71 -2.63 -5.33
C CYS A 121 -2.47 -2.89 -3.83
N ILE A 122 -3.53 -3.24 -3.09
CA ILE A 122 -3.45 -3.56 -1.66
C ILE A 122 -2.76 -4.91 -1.40
N ASN A 123 -2.75 -5.82 -2.38
CA ASN A 123 -1.97 -7.04 -2.30
C ASN A 123 -0.47 -6.70 -2.37
N PRO A 124 0.33 -6.99 -1.33
CA PRO A 124 1.74 -6.62 -1.28
C PRO A 124 2.60 -7.29 -2.37
N ASP A 125 2.17 -8.45 -2.87
CA ASP A 125 2.88 -9.20 -3.92
C ASP A 125 2.53 -8.71 -5.32
N CYS A 126 1.52 -7.85 -5.45
CA CYS A 126 1.09 -7.28 -6.72
C CYS A 126 1.81 -5.96 -7.02
N LYS A 127 2.48 -5.89 -8.18
CA LYS A 127 3.19 -4.68 -8.65
C LYS A 127 2.30 -3.71 -9.44
N ASN A 128 1.01 -3.98 -9.59
CA ASN A 128 0.12 -3.10 -10.34
C ASN A 128 -0.07 -1.76 -9.64
N THR A 129 -0.02 -0.71 -10.44
CA THR A 129 -0.27 0.68 -10.03
C THR A 129 -1.34 1.25 -10.94
N TRP A 130 -2.23 2.03 -10.36
CA TRP A 130 -3.38 2.61 -11.02
C TRP A 130 -3.34 4.13 -10.87
N MET A 131 -3.62 4.85 -11.94
CA MET A 131 -3.78 6.29 -11.94
C MET A 131 -5.27 6.59 -11.78
N VAL A 132 -5.59 7.45 -10.83
CA VAL A 132 -6.95 7.95 -10.64
C VAL A 132 -7.29 8.91 -11.77
N THR A 133 -8.32 8.58 -12.54
CA THR A 133 -8.92 9.46 -13.54
C THR A 133 -10.36 9.79 -13.14
N ARG A 134 -10.94 10.80 -13.79
CA ARG A 134 -12.35 11.15 -13.62
C ARG A 134 -13.08 10.89 -14.92
N ASP A 135 -14.21 10.22 -14.82
CA ASP A 135 -15.19 10.10 -15.89
C ASP A 135 -16.47 10.78 -15.41
N GLY A 136 -16.62 12.07 -15.75
CA GLY A 136 -17.66 12.93 -15.18
C GLY A 136 -17.51 13.10 -13.66
N ASP A 137 -18.52 12.66 -12.92
CA ASP A 137 -18.58 12.71 -11.44
C ASP A 137 -18.03 11.44 -10.78
N GLU A 138 -17.73 10.39 -11.55
CA GLU A 138 -17.22 9.12 -11.03
C GLU A 138 -15.69 9.02 -11.14
N PHE A 139 -15.09 8.24 -10.24
CA PHE A 139 -13.67 7.92 -10.29
C PHE A 139 -13.43 6.69 -11.14
N ALA A 140 -12.53 6.82 -12.11
CA ALA A 140 -12.00 5.73 -12.90
C ALA A 140 -10.53 5.44 -12.53
N PHE A 141 -10.06 4.25 -12.90
CA PHE A 141 -8.72 3.78 -12.56
C PHE A 141 -8.04 3.20 -13.80
N GLU A 142 -7.00 3.87 -14.26
CA GLU A 142 -6.22 3.43 -15.42
C GLU A 142 -4.93 2.74 -14.98
N SER A 143 -4.62 1.59 -15.59
CA SER A 143 -3.41 0.85 -15.25
C SER A 143 -2.16 1.58 -15.73
N VAL A 144 -1.21 1.82 -14.83
CA VAL A 144 0.07 2.46 -15.13
C VAL A 144 1.08 1.38 -15.52
N THR A 145 1.38 1.32 -16.82
CA THR A 145 2.28 0.33 -17.41
C THR A 145 3.33 1.00 -18.29
N ALA A 146 4.47 0.34 -18.46
CA ALA A 146 5.44 0.66 -19.49
C ALA A 146 5.26 -0.31 -20.66
N ASN A 147 5.27 0.23 -21.87
CA ASN A 147 5.18 -0.55 -23.10
C ASN A 147 6.59 -0.99 -23.49
N ILE A 148 6.82 -2.32 -23.54
CA ILE A 148 8.09 -2.89 -23.97
C ILE A 148 7.84 -3.94 -25.04
N ASP A 149 8.43 -3.73 -26.21
CA ASP A 149 8.34 -4.67 -27.31
C ASP A 149 9.20 -5.91 -27.03
N CYS A 150 8.66 -7.07 -27.39
CA CYS A 150 9.40 -8.32 -27.26
C CYS A 150 10.54 -8.37 -28.27
N ASP A 151 11.74 -8.70 -27.80
CA ASP A 151 12.94 -8.84 -28.64
C ASP A 151 12.79 -9.91 -29.73
N ASN A 152 12.01 -10.96 -29.47
CA ASN A 152 11.84 -12.07 -30.40
C ASN A 152 10.70 -11.90 -31.42
N CYS A 153 9.55 -11.34 -31.01
CA CYS A 153 8.36 -11.29 -31.87
C CYS A 153 7.79 -9.89 -32.10
N GLY A 154 8.41 -8.84 -31.54
CA GLY A 154 7.98 -7.44 -31.69
C GLY A 154 6.66 -7.08 -31.00
N ALA A 155 5.97 -8.03 -30.38
CA ALA A 155 4.71 -7.76 -29.70
C ALA A 155 4.94 -6.88 -28.45
N THR A 156 4.15 -5.82 -28.31
CA THR A 156 4.21 -4.90 -27.16
C THR A 156 3.67 -5.55 -25.90
N ASN A 157 4.45 -5.54 -24.83
CA ASN A 157 4.07 -6.05 -23.51
C ASN A 157 3.81 -4.87 -22.57
N LEU A 158 2.69 -4.94 -21.85
CA LEU A 158 2.32 -3.96 -20.83
C LEU A 158 2.92 -4.41 -19.49
N ILE A 159 4.03 -3.82 -19.08
CA ILE A 159 4.75 -4.20 -17.86
C ILE A 159 4.36 -3.24 -16.74
N PRO A 160 3.95 -3.71 -15.54
CA PRO A 160 3.57 -2.82 -14.44
C PRO A 160 4.68 -1.84 -14.08
N TRP A 161 4.38 -0.55 -13.98
CA TRP A 161 5.40 0.49 -13.78
C TRP A 161 6.29 0.25 -12.54
N ARG A 162 5.70 -0.26 -11.46
CA ARG A 162 6.40 -0.53 -10.20
C ARG A 162 7.48 -1.62 -10.35
N PHE A 163 7.37 -2.49 -11.34
CA PHE A 163 8.43 -3.46 -11.67
C PHE A 163 9.77 -2.75 -11.90
N PHE A 164 9.78 -1.65 -12.65
CA PHE A 164 10.99 -0.89 -12.94
C PHE A 164 11.43 -0.01 -11.78
N TRP A 165 10.48 0.61 -11.07
CA TRP A 165 10.80 1.52 -9.97
C TRP A 165 11.50 0.81 -8.80
N GLU A 166 11.18 -0.46 -8.57
CA GLU A 166 11.82 -1.26 -7.53
C GLU A 166 13.19 -1.85 -7.95
N MET A 167 13.57 -1.72 -9.23
CA MET A 167 14.88 -2.17 -9.69
C MET A 167 15.97 -1.24 -9.15
N LYS A 168 17.06 -1.84 -8.66
CA LYS A 168 18.30 -1.11 -8.36
C LYS A 168 18.97 -0.67 -9.65
N TYR A 169 19.82 0.35 -9.54
CA TYR A 169 20.71 0.75 -10.64
C TYR A 169 21.48 -0.48 -11.15
N ASP A 170 21.51 -0.66 -12.48
CA ASP A 170 22.14 -1.78 -13.19
C ASP A 170 21.59 -3.19 -12.86
N GLN A 171 20.50 -3.29 -12.11
CA GLN A 171 19.83 -4.56 -11.90
C GLN A 171 19.19 -5.02 -13.22
N HIS A 172 19.28 -6.33 -13.48
CA HIS A 172 18.57 -6.97 -14.57
C HIS A 172 17.24 -7.54 -14.04
N GLY A 173 16.15 -7.18 -14.70
CA GLY A 173 14.83 -7.76 -14.54
C GLY A 173 14.51 -8.65 -15.75
N THR A 174 13.62 -9.62 -15.56
CA THR A 174 13.17 -10.47 -16.67
C THR A 174 11.67 -10.58 -16.70
N PHE A 175 11.08 -10.58 -17.89
CA PHE A 175 9.66 -10.83 -18.08
C PHE A 175 9.42 -11.75 -19.28
N SER A 176 8.35 -12.54 -19.22
CA SER A 176 7.95 -13.41 -20.34
C SER A 176 6.98 -12.68 -21.26
N CYS A 177 7.22 -12.73 -22.57
CA CYS A 177 6.30 -12.18 -23.56
C CYS A 177 4.92 -12.83 -23.44
N HIS A 178 3.86 -12.03 -23.46
CA HIS A 178 2.50 -12.53 -23.37
C HIS A 178 2.09 -13.34 -24.62
N THR A 179 2.66 -13.03 -25.79
CA THR A 179 2.37 -13.71 -27.06
C THR A 179 3.22 -14.95 -27.29
N CYS A 180 4.55 -14.81 -27.35
CA CYS A 180 5.46 -15.90 -27.74
C CYS A 180 6.18 -16.58 -26.56
N ARG A 181 5.91 -16.15 -25.32
CA ARG A 181 6.55 -16.65 -24.08
C ARG A 181 8.08 -16.48 -24.00
N HIS A 182 8.70 -15.84 -24.99
CA HIS A 182 10.13 -15.52 -24.97
C HIS A 182 10.49 -14.73 -23.70
N LYS A 183 11.61 -15.07 -23.07
CA LYS A 183 12.08 -14.43 -21.85
C LYS A 183 12.92 -13.21 -22.22
N ASN A 184 12.33 -12.03 -22.07
CA ASN A 184 13.01 -10.76 -22.29
C ASN A 184 13.78 -10.36 -21.03
N VAL A 185 14.88 -9.64 -21.23
CA VAL A 185 15.71 -9.08 -20.15
C VAL A 185 15.72 -7.57 -20.29
N VAL A 186 15.52 -6.87 -19.18
CA VAL A 186 15.55 -5.40 -19.10
C VAL A 186 16.50 -4.98 -18.00
N ALA A 187 17.13 -3.81 -18.16
CA ALA A 187 17.99 -3.23 -17.14
C ALA A 187 17.66 -1.74 -16.97
N TRP A 188 17.65 -1.27 -15.73
CA TRP A 188 17.51 0.15 -15.47
C TRP A 188 18.85 0.85 -15.70
N ARG A 189 18.96 1.61 -16.79
CA ARG A 189 20.15 2.36 -17.18
C ARG A 189 19.84 3.84 -17.29
N LEU A 190 20.76 4.68 -16.85
CA LEU A 190 20.67 6.11 -17.08
C LEU A 190 20.97 6.40 -18.56
N ALA A 191 20.06 7.08 -19.26
CA ALA A 191 20.24 7.52 -20.63
C ALA A 191 20.13 9.05 -20.71
N LEU A 192 20.94 9.67 -21.57
CA LEU A 192 20.82 11.09 -21.88
C LEU A 192 19.64 11.30 -22.84
N ALA A 193 18.57 11.92 -22.36
CA ALA A 193 17.48 12.35 -23.23
C ALA A 193 17.91 13.61 -24.01
N ARG A 194 17.85 13.55 -25.34
CA ARG A 194 17.95 14.73 -26.21
C ARG A 194 16.53 15.13 -26.60
N LYS A 195 16.22 16.43 -26.54
CA LYS A 195 14.92 16.95 -26.99
C LYS A 195 14.80 16.69 -28.50
N ASN A 196 13.75 16.00 -28.93
CA ASN A 196 13.48 15.88 -30.37
C ASN A 196 13.27 17.29 -30.94
N PRO A 197 13.80 17.61 -32.14
CA PRO A 197 13.43 18.84 -32.83
C PRO A 197 11.90 18.86 -33.05
N PRO A 198 11.27 20.05 -33.08
CA PRO A 198 9.87 20.16 -33.46
C PRO A 198 9.66 19.49 -34.82
N MET A 199 8.56 18.74 -34.97
CA MET A 199 8.13 18.25 -36.28
C MET A 199 7.59 19.45 -37.06
N ASP A 200 8.47 20.17 -37.75
CA ASP A 200 8.08 21.17 -38.74
C ASP A 200 7.66 20.42 -40.01
N GLY A 201 6.37 20.44 -40.35
CA GLY A 201 5.92 19.75 -41.57
C GLY A 201 4.42 19.62 -41.82
N GLU A 202 3.62 20.65 -41.59
CA GLU A 202 2.43 20.86 -42.42
C GLU A 202 2.73 22.07 -43.34
N SER A 203 3.29 21.77 -44.51
CA SER A 203 3.29 22.70 -45.63
C SER A 203 1.87 22.72 -46.21
N GLU A 204 1.09 23.73 -45.87
CA GLU A 204 -0.06 24.14 -46.67
C GLU A 204 0.43 24.55 -48.06
N ASN A 205 -0.07 23.86 -49.09
CA ASN A 205 -0.15 24.33 -50.47
C ASN A 205 -1.48 23.83 -51.04
#